data_AF-A0A9X2W4S4-F1
#
_entry.id   AF-A0A9X2W4S4-F1
#
_cell.length_a   1.000
_cell.length_b   1.000
_cell.length_c   1.000
_cell.angle_alpha   90.00
_cell.angle_beta   90.00
_cell.angle_gamma   90.00
#
_symmetry.space_group_name_H-M   'P 1'
#
loop_
_entity.id
_entity.type
_entity.pdbx_description
1 polymer ?
#
loop_
_entity_poly.entity_id
_entity_poly.type
_entity_poly.pdbx_seq_one_letter_code
_entity_poly.pdbx_strand_id
1 'polypeptide(L)'
;MMTNTTSAITPADSSPTYMTLDLFELLDACETLSDELIESNNQAWQQTLYHRLANCLETMQTELEKTLPPYLIQRLTVEKLVDTQPQHLAEDSELLRQYCYALTQVLISQKQTTEVNKTLNELLFELVNMLIEDLLLPRFEKGVSG
;
A
#
# COMPACT_ATOMS: atom_id res chain seq x y z
N MET A 1 -44.34 -43.85 18.29
CA MET A 1 -43.94 -43.49 19.67
C MET A 1 -42.63 -42.72 19.61
N MET A 2 -42.60 -41.60 20.32
CA MET A 2 -41.54 -40.59 20.35
C MET A 2 -40.18 -41.13 20.85
N THR A 3 -39.09 -40.57 20.34
CA THR A 3 -38.17 -39.75 21.16
C THR A 3 -37.70 -38.55 20.34
N ASN A 4 -37.70 -37.39 20.98
CA ASN A 4 -37.39 -36.07 20.43
C ASN A 4 -36.17 -35.53 21.20
N THR A 5 -35.47 -34.55 20.60
CA THR A 5 -34.75 -33.42 21.23
C THR A 5 -33.25 -33.31 20.94
N THR A 6 -32.97 -32.48 19.93
CA THR A 6 -32.12 -31.26 19.95
C THR A 6 -30.75 -31.29 20.62
N SER A 7 -29.70 -30.96 19.84
CA SER A 7 -28.81 -29.83 20.20
C SER A 7 -27.99 -29.29 19.02
N ALA A 8 -28.24 -27.99 18.80
CA ALA A 8 -27.34 -26.92 18.37
C ALA A 8 -26.44 -27.14 17.14
N ILE A 9 -26.94 -26.64 16.01
CA ILE A 9 -26.11 -26.07 14.95
C ILE A 9 -25.46 -24.82 15.56
N THR A 10 -24.15 -24.84 15.73
CA THR A 10 -23.36 -23.62 15.92
C THR A 10 -22.68 -23.34 14.59
N PRO A 11 -23.03 -22.31 13.82
CA PRO A 11 -22.16 -21.86 12.76
C PRO A 11 -20.96 -21.22 13.45
N ALA A 12 -19.80 -21.88 13.31
CA ALA A 12 -18.52 -21.27 13.60
C ALA A 12 -18.48 -19.93 12.85
N ASP A 13 -18.31 -18.87 13.63
CA ASP A 13 -18.11 -17.51 13.20
C ASP A 13 -16.95 -17.47 12.21
N SER A 14 -17.29 -17.57 10.92
CA SER A 14 -16.39 -17.30 9.80
C SER A 14 -16.51 -15.82 9.48
N SER A 15 -16.24 -15.00 10.49
CA SER A 15 -15.77 -13.65 10.21
C SER A 15 -14.53 -13.80 9.33
N PRO A 16 -14.52 -13.27 8.10
CA PRO A 16 -13.32 -13.30 7.29
C PRO A 16 -12.29 -12.54 8.09
N THR A 17 -11.24 -13.23 8.53
CA THR A 17 -10.02 -12.58 9.00
C THR A 17 -9.63 -11.62 7.90
N TYR A 18 -9.90 -10.33 8.10
CA TYR A 18 -9.25 -9.27 7.34
C TYR A 18 -7.78 -9.53 7.57
N MET A 19 -7.12 -10.17 6.60
CA MET A 19 -5.67 -10.14 6.53
C MET A 19 -5.34 -8.65 6.49
N THR A 20 -4.83 -8.16 7.62
CA THR A 20 -4.22 -6.84 7.66
C THR A 20 -2.98 -7.00 6.81
N LEU A 21 -3.01 -6.39 5.62
CA LEU A 21 -1.87 -6.42 4.71
C LEU A 21 -0.70 -5.76 5.41
N ASP A 22 0.46 -6.39 5.37
CA ASP A 22 1.67 -5.74 5.87
C ASP A 22 2.17 -4.66 4.91
N LEU A 23 3.16 -3.86 5.34
CA LEU A 23 3.68 -2.77 4.54
C LEU A 23 4.18 -3.24 3.15
N PHE A 24 4.84 -4.40 3.04
CA PHE A 24 5.35 -4.88 1.75
C PHE A 24 4.24 -5.42 0.86
N GLU A 25 3.25 -6.12 1.43
CA GLU A 25 2.07 -6.53 0.68
C GLU A 25 1.28 -5.33 0.14
N LEU A 26 1.25 -4.21 0.88
CA LEU A 26 0.69 -2.95 0.41
C LEU A 26 1.53 -2.35 -0.73
N LEU A 27 2.86 -2.37 -0.63
CA LEU A 27 3.73 -1.87 -1.71
C LEU A 27 3.57 -2.70 -2.99
N ASP A 28 3.58 -4.03 -2.89
CA ASP A 28 3.35 -4.94 -4.04
C ASP A 28 1.98 -4.70 -4.67
N ALA A 29 0.94 -4.47 -3.85
CA ALA A 29 -0.39 -4.14 -4.34
C ALA A 29 -0.42 -2.80 -5.06
N CYS A 30 0.20 -1.77 -4.48
CA CYS A 30 0.28 -0.45 -5.07
C CYS A 30 1.08 -0.46 -6.39
N GLU A 31 2.17 -1.25 -6.50
CA GLU A 31 2.93 -1.49 -7.75
C GLU A 31 2.02 -2.09 -8.82
N THR A 32 1.41 -3.24 -8.53
CA THR A 32 0.52 -3.97 -9.44
C THR A 32 -0.63 -3.10 -9.94
N LEU A 33 -1.27 -2.35 -9.03
CA LEU A 33 -2.36 -1.44 -9.38
C LEU A 33 -1.89 -0.31 -10.31
N SER A 34 -0.69 0.23 -10.09
CA SER A 34 -0.12 1.29 -10.92
C SER A 34 0.24 0.81 -12.32
N ASP A 35 0.80 -0.39 -12.44
CA ASP A 35 1.05 -1.04 -13.73
C ASP A 35 -0.26 -1.26 -14.50
N GLU A 36 -1.26 -1.86 -13.85
CA GLU A 36 -2.57 -2.11 -14.46
C GLU A 36 -3.27 -0.81 -14.90
N LEU A 37 -3.09 0.30 -14.16
CA LEU A 37 -3.63 1.61 -14.50
C LEU A 37 -3.04 2.16 -15.80
N ILE A 38 -1.75 1.95 -16.03
CA ILE A 38 -1.03 2.38 -17.25
C ILE A 38 -1.41 1.50 -18.44
N GLU A 39 -1.55 0.19 -18.25
CA GLU A 39 -1.90 -0.75 -19.31
C GLU A 39 -3.38 -0.69 -19.71
N SER A 40 -4.26 -0.25 -18.81
CA SER A 40 -5.69 -0.24 -19.07
C SER A 40 -6.15 0.93 -19.94
N ASN A 41 -6.96 0.63 -20.97
CA ASN A 41 -7.71 1.63 -21.74
C ASN A 41 -9.21 1.65 -21.37
N ASN A 42 -9.63 0.88 -20.36
CA ASN A 42 -11.02 0.79 -19.93
C ASN A 42 -11.28 1.73 -18.76
N GLN A 43 -11.98 2.84 -19.02
CA GLN A 43 -12.27 3.86 -18.00
C GLN A 43 -12.99 3.31 -16.76
N ALA A 44 -13.93 2.37 -16.90
CA ALA A 44 -14.64 1.79 -15.76
C ALA A 44 -13.71 0.91 -14.90
N TRP A 45 -12.79 0.19 -15.54
CA TRP A 45 -11.77 -0.58 -14.82
C TRP A 45 -10.76 0.34 -14.12
N GLN A 46 -10.26 1.36 -14.81
CA GLN A 46 -9.37 2.35 -14.22
C GLN A 46 -9.98 3.03 -12.98
N GLN A 47 -11.27 3.36 -12.99
CA GLN A 47 -11.94 3.89 -11.80
C GLN A 47 -11.90 2.92 -10.61
N THR A 48 -12.10 1.63 -10.86
CA THR A 48 -11.99 0.60 -9.82
C THR A 48 -10.55 0.54 -9.27
N LEU A 49 -9.56 0.62 -10.16
CA LEU A 49 -8.14 0.62 -9.77
C LEU A 49 -7.77 1.86 -8.96
N TYR A 50 -8.20 3.06 -9.36
CA TYR A 50 -7.93 4.28 -8.58
C TYR A 50 -8.51 4.21 -7.17
N HIS A 51 -9.73 3.70 -7.01
CA HIS A 51 -10.32 3.52 -5.68
C HIS A 51 -9.54 2.49 -4.83
N ARG A 52 -9.09 1.39 -5.43
CA ARG A 52 -8.25 0.40 -4.75
C ARG A 52 -6.90 0.98 -4.35
N LEU A 53 -6.28 1.78 -5.21
CA LEU A 53 -5.02 2.45 -4.95
C LEU A 53 -5.16 3.48 -3.82
N ALA A 54 -6.23 4.27 -3.81
CA ALA A 54 -6.52 5.21 -2.73
C ALA A 54 -6.63 4.48 -1.37
N ASN A 55 -7.33 3.35 -1.33
CA ASN A 55 -7.44 2.52 -0.12
C ASN A 55 -6.08 1.92 0.29
N CYS A 56 -5.25 1.48 -0.66
CA CYS A 56 -3.88 1.01 -0.42
C CYS A 56 -3.07 2.11 0.28
N LEU A 57 -3.10 3.33 -0.27
CA LEU A 57 -2.38 4.49 0.26
C LEU A 57 -2.88 4.94 1.64
N GLU A 58 -4.19 4.88 1.93
CA GLU A 58 -4.73 5.15 3.27
C GLU A 58 -4.32 4.09 4.29
N THR A 59 -4.38 2.81 3.90
CA THR A 59 -3.97 1.70 4.77
C THR A 59 -2.48 1.79 5.07
N MET A 60 -1.67 2.14 4.06
CA MET A 60 -0.24 2.35 4.20
C MET A 60 0.10 3.45 5.22
N GLN A 61 -0.66 4.55 5.26
CA GLN A 61 -0.50 5.56 6.31
C GLN A 61 -0.60 4.93 7.71
N THR A 62 -1.62 4.11 7.90
CA THR A 62 -1.88 3.44 9.18
C THR A 62 -0.76 2.44 9.53
N GLU A 63 -0.20 1.75 8.53
CA GLU A 63 0.94 0.85 8.75
C GLU A 63 2.25 1.60 9.04
N LEU A 64 2.49 2.76 8.41
CA LEU A 64 3.66 3.60 8.67
C LEU A 64 3.63 4.25 10.07
N GLU A 65 2.45 4.51 10.62
CA GLU A 65 2.27 5.00 11.99
C GLU A 65 2.48 3.92 13.06
N LYS A 66 2.43 2.64 12.69
CA LYS A 66 2.68 1.51 13.60
C LYS A 66 4.18 1.26 13.78
N THR A 67 4.52 0.59 14.89
CA THR A 67 5.87 0.05 15.06
C THR A 67 6.10 -1.05 14.02
N LEU A 68 7.14 -0.90 13.19
CA LEU A 68 7.48 -1.91 12.20
C LEU A 68 7.72 -3.28 12.85
N PRO A 69 7.10 -4.36 12.33
CA PRO A 69 7.32 -5.70 12.83
C PRO A 69 8.75 -6.18 12.57
N PRO A 70 9.29 -7.10 13.40
CA PRO A 70 10.71 -7.49 13.36
C PRO A 70 11.21 -8.02 12.02
N TYR A 71 10.37 -8.72 11.25
CA TYR A 71 10.76 -9.26 9.94
C TYR A 71 10.89 -8.16 8.87
N LEU A 72 10.09 -7.09 8.95
CA LEU A 72 10.22 -5.91 8.07
C LEU A 72 11.50 -5.15 8.42
N ILE A 73 11.77 -4.94 9.71
CA ILE A 73 13.03 -4.37 10.17
C ILE A 73 14.19 -5.19 9.60
N GLN A 74 14.18 -6.52 9.75
CA GLN A 74 15.23 -7.40 9.25
C GLN A 74 15.48 -7.23 7.74
N ARG A 75 14.43 -7.09 6.94
CA ARG A 75 14.55 -6.86 5.49
C ARG A 75 15.11 -5.49 5.14
N LEU A 76 14.81 -4.48 5.96
CA LEU A 76 15.34 -3.12 5.83
C LEU A 76 16.70 -2.96 6.54
N THR A 77 17.29 -4.03 7.09
CA THR A 77 18.59 -3.99 7.77
C THR A 77 19.73 -4.41 6.84
N VAL A 78 20.74 -3.55 6.70
CA VAL A 78 22.00 -3.84 6.02
C VAL A 78 23.17 -3.91 7.01
N GLU A 79 24.34 -4.39 6.56
CA GLU A 79 25.52 -4.48 7.41
C GLU A 79 26.13 -3.13 7.78
N LYS A 80 26.07 -2.17 6.85
CA LYS A 80 26.52 -0.79 7.05
C LYS A 80 25.68 0.16 6.22
N LEU A 81 25.08 1.17 6.84
CA LEU A 81 24.39 2.21 6.08
C LEU A 81 25.42 3.12 5.41
N VAL A 82 25.10 3.59 4.20
CA VAL A 82 25.87 4.67 3.57
C VAL A 82 25.41 5.98 4.19
N ASP A 83 26.34 6.87 4.57
CA ASP A 83 26.04 8.14 5.25
C ASP A 83 25.07 9.06 4.48
N THR A 84 24.81 8.79 3.20
CA THR A 84 23.87 9.52 2.35
C THR A 84 22.43 9.02 2.43
N GLN A 85 22.15 7.95 3.18
CA GLN A 85 20.84 7.32 3.20
C GLN A 85 19.92 7.99 4.25
N PRO A 86 18.73 8.50 3.87
CA PRO A 86 17.85 9.19 4.80
C PRO A 86 17.35 8.26 5.90
N GLN A 87 17.45 8.69 7.16
CA GLN A 87 17.15 7.87 8.35
C GLN A 87 15.66 7.74 8.70
N HIS A 88 14.72 8.34 7.95
CA HIS A 88 13.31 8.39 8.36
C HIS A 88 12.33 7.75 7.37
N LEU A 89 11.52 6.81 7.86
CA LEU A 89 10.42 6.15 7.14
C LEU A 89 9.20 7.05 6.84
N ALA A 90 9.13 8.27 7.39
CA ALA A 90 7.88 9.05 7.39
C ALA A 90 8.03 10.58 7.28
N GLU A 91 9.21 11.14 6.98
CA GLU A 91 9.28 12.59 6.69
C GLU A 91 9.04 12.88 5.20
N ASP A 92 9.78 12.25 4.31
CA ASP A 92 9.61 12.44 2.86
C ASP A 92 8.65 11.40 2.24
N SER A 93 8.66 10.14 2.73
CA SER A 93 7.81 9.06 2.25
C SER A 93 6.32 9.33 2.51
N GLU A 94 5.99 9.90 3.68
CA GLU A 94 4.61 10.27 4.00
C GLU A 94 4.11 11.41 3.10
N LEU A 95 4.98 12.38 2.79
CA LEU A 95 4.65 13.44 1.85
C LEU A 95 4.44 12.91 0.43
N LEU A 96 5.30 12.00 -0.04
CA LEU A 96 5.13 11.30 -1.32
C LEU A 96 3.81 10.51 -1.35
N ARG A 97 3.48 9.78 -0.29
CA ARG A 97 2.20 9.07 -0.15
C ARG A 97 1.01 10.02 -0.23
N GLN A 98 1.08 11.18 0.42
CA GLN A 98 0.06 12.22 0.34
C GLN A 98 -0.10 12.77 -1.09
N TYR A 99 1.00 12.95 -1.82
CA TYR A 99 0.95 13.35 -3.23
C TYR A 99 0.28 12.29 -4.11
N CYS A 100 0.66 11.02 -3.97
CA CYS A 100 0.01 9.90 -4.66
C CYS A 100 -1.50 9.89 -4.36
N TYR A 101 -1.87 10.04 -3.08
CA TYR A 101 -3.27 10.02 -2.68
C TYR A 101 -4.05 11.19 -3.26
N ALA A 102 -3.55 12.42 -3.11
CA ALA A 102 -4.19 13.61 -3.63
C ALA A 102 -4.40 13.54 -5.16
N LEU A 103 -3.38 13.08 -5.88
CA LEU A 103 -3.44 12.89 -7.33
C LEU A 103 -4.46 11.81 -7.72
N THR A 104 -4.51 10.70 -6.98
CA THR A 104 -5.52 9.65 -7.16
C THR A 104 -6.94 10.20 -6.96
N GLN A 105 -7.16 11.05 -5.95
CA GLN A 105 -8.47 11.69 -5.72
C GLN A 105 -8.87 12.62 -6.88
N VAL A 106 -7.91 13.33 -7.48
CA VAL A 106 -8.15 14.15 -8.67
C VAL A 106 -8.64 13.27 -9.83
N LEU A 107 -7.99 12.13 -10.07
CA LEU A 107 -8.33 11.18 -11.14
C LEU A 107 -9.68 10.47 -10.92
N ILE A 108 -10.03 10.18 -9.66
CA ILE A 108 -11.36 9.67 -9.28
C ILE A 108 -12.46 10.69 -9.59
N SER A 109 -12.18 11.99 -9.40
CA SER A 109 -13.19 13.04 -9.60
C SER A 109 -13.67 13.17 -11.05
N GLN A 110 -12.87 12.70 -12.02
CA GLN A 110 -13.16 12.71 -13.46
C GLN A 110 -13.55 14.10 -14.01
N LYS A 111 -12.97 15.17 -13.46
CA LYS A 111 -13.29 16.55 -13.85
C LYS A 111 -12.39 17.10 -14.98
N GLN A 112 -11.31 16.39 -15.29
CA GLN A 112 -10.31 16.82 -16.26
C GLN A 112 -10.59 16.26 -17.65
N THR A 113 -9.93 16.82 -18.66
CA THR A 113 -9.97 16.29 -20.02
C THR A 113 -9.21 14.96 -20.10
N THR A 114 -9.48 14.17 -21.13
CA THR A 114 -8.79 12.89 -21.37
C THR A 114 -7.27 13.05 -21.46
N GLU A 115 -6.79 14.11 -22.11
CA GLU A 115 -5.35 14.41 -22.23
C GLU A 115 -4.72 14.67 -20.86
N VAL A 116 -5.34 15.53 -20.05
CA VAL A 116 -4.85 15.83 -18.70
C VAL A 116 -4.89 14.58 -17.82
N ASN A 117 -5.96 13.77 -17.89
CA ASN A 117 -6.04 12.51 -17.13
C ASN A 117 -4.90 11.55 -17.49
N LYS A 118 -4.52 11.48 -18.77
CA LYS A 118 -3.41 10.62 -19.19
C LYS A 118 -2.09 11.08 -18.55
N THR A 119 -1.78 12.36 -18.64
CA THR A 119 -0.56 12.92 -18.02
C THR A 119 -0.56 12.76 -16.49
N LEU A 120 -1.71 12.98 -15.84
CA LEU A 120 -1.85 12.78 -14.40
C LEU A 120 -1.69 11.31 -14.00
N ASN A 121 -2.15 10.37 -14.83
CA ASN A 121 -1.96 8.94 -14.58
C ASN A 121 -0.50 8.50 -14.74
N GLU A 122 0.20 9.01 -15.76
CA GLU A 122 1.65 8.81 -15.93
C GLU A 122 2.44 9.38 -14.74
N LEU A 123 2.10 10.59 -14.29
CA LEU A 123 2.71 11.18 -13.10
C LEU A 123 2.42 10.36 -11.84
N LEU A 124 1.19 9.86 -11.68
CA LEU A 124 0.82 9.01 -10.54
C LEU A 124 1.65 7.74 -10.52
N PHE A 125 1.86 7.11 -11.68
CA PHE A 125 2.72 5.94 -11.82
C PHE A 125 4.15 6.21 -11.36
N GLU A 126 4.77 7.30 -11.82
CA GLU A 126 6.12 7.68 -11.41
C GLU A 126 6.22 7.93 -9.89
N LEU A 127 5.23 8.63 -9.32
CA LEU A 127 5.20 8.93 -7.88
C LEU A 127 4.99 7.67 -7.03
N VAL A 128 4.14 6.74 -7.46
CA VAL A 128 3.94 5.46 -6.77
C VAL A 128 5.22 4.64 -6.77
N ASN A 129 5.92 4.56 -7.91
CA ASN A 129 7.20 3.87 -7.97
C ASN A 129 8.26 4.54 -7.09
N MET A 130 8.35 5.88 -7.10
CA MET A 130 9.25 6.61 -6.22
C MET A 130 8.97 6.34 -4.73
N LEU A 131 7.69 6.29 -4.35
CA LEU A 131 7.28 5.94 -2.99
C LEU A 131 7.69 4.51 -2.63
N ILE A 132 7.48 3.54 -3.53
CA ILE A 132 7.84 2.15 -3.31
C ILE A 132 9.35 1.99 -3.15
N GLU A 133 10.13 2.56 -4.07
CA GLU A 133 11.58 2.54 -4.02
C GLU A 133 12.09 3.11 -2.69
N ASP A 134 11.58 4.26 -2.27
CA ASP A 134 11.97 4.91 -1.03
C ASP A 134 11.62 4.09 0.23
N LEU A 135 10.44 3.47 0.25
CA LEU A 135 10.01 2.64 1.39
C LEU A 135 10.74 1.28 1.46
N LEU A 136 11.31 0.82 0.35
CA LEU A 136 12.14 -0.39 0.28
C LEU A 136 13.63 -0.13 0.56
N LEU A 137 14.06 1.13 0.63
CA LEU A 137 15.45 1.45 0.97
C LEU A 137 15.83 0.87 2.34
N PRO A 138 17.03 0.29 2.48
CA PRO A 138 17.51 -0.12 3.80
C PRO A 138 17.57 1.08 4.75
N ARG A 139 17.19 0.92 6.02
CA ARG A 139 17.19 2.02 6.99
C ARG A 139 17.74 1.64 8.35
N PHE A 140 18.03 0.35 8.54
CA PHE A 140 18.62 -0.17 9.76
C PHE A 140 20.02 -0.69 9.47
N GLU A 141 20.92 -0.51 10.43
CA GLU A 141 22.24 -1.14 10.43
C GLU A 141 22.21 -2.30 11.42
N LYS A 142 22.82 -3.43 11.08
CA LYS A 142 23.01 -4.50 12.07
C LYS A 142 23.84 -3.93 13.20
N GLY A 143 23.25 -3.78 14.38
CA GLY A 143 23.98 -3.34 15.56
C GLY A 143 25.23 -4.21 15.73
N VAL A 144 26.41 -3.59 15.74
CA VAL A 144 27.64 -4.26 16.16
C VAL A 144 27.48 -4.57 17.64
N SER A 145 27.01 -5.79 17.93
CA SER A 145 27.15 -6.38 19.25
C SER A 145 28.64 -6.66 19.45
N GLY A 146 29.35 -5.69 20.04
CA GLY A 146 30.69 -5.86 20.58
C GLY A 146 30.68 -6.66 21.88
#